data_AF-A0AAN1UBY0-F1
#
_entry.id   AF-A0AAN1UBY0-F1
#
_cell.length_a   1.000
_cell.length_b   1.000
_cell.length_c   1.000
_cell.angle_alpha   90.00
_cell.angle_beta   90.00
_cell.angle_gamma   90.00
#
_symmetry.space_group_name_H-M   'P 1'
#
loop_
_entity.id
_entity.type
_entity.pdbx_description
1 polymer ?
#
loop_
_entity_poly.entity_id
_entity_poly.type
_entity_poly.pdbx_seq_one_letter_code
_entity_poly.pdbx_strand_id
1 'polypeptide(L)' 'MSLCVAFVDGVLHQSPEGVCEYILLSQEQVTQLVNAQFDWSLLEFDQDLYQFIVTQSLVTFIGGHVLGRILKYFGKR' A
#
# COMPACT_ATOMS: atom_id res chain seq x y z
N MET A 1 4.42 -12.42 -28.24
CA MET A 1 3.29 -13.15 -27.62
C MET A 1 2.22 -12.12 -27.30
N SER A 2 0.99 -12.29 -27.79
CA SER A 2 -0.13 -11.38 -27.50
C SER A 2 -0.81 -11.77 -26.19
N LEU A 3 -1.16 -10.79 -25.37
CA LEU A 3 -1.93 -10.98 -24.14
C LEU A 3 -3.42 -10.83 -24.48
N CYS A 4 -4.23 -11.81 -24.13
CA CYS A 4 -5.69 -11.69 -24.21
C CYS A 4 -6.23 -11.10 -22.91
N VAL A 5 -6.93 -9.99 -23.03
CA VAL A 5 -7.57 -9.28 -21.92
C VAL A 5 -9.05 -9.08 -22.21
N ALA A 6 -9.89 -9.18 -21.19
CA ALA A 6 -11.31 -8.86 -21.21
C ALA A 6 -11.56 -7.66 -20.28
N PHE A 7 -12.50 -6.81 -20.67
CA PHE A 7 -12.92 -5.68 -19.84
C PHE A 7 -14.08 -6.13 -18.93
N VAL A 8 -13.83 -6.20 -17.63
CA VAL A 8 -14.81 -6.63 -16.62
C VAL A 8 -14.82 -5.60 -15.49
N ASP A 9 -16.00 -5.09 -15.14
CA ASP A 9 -16.20 -4.12 -14.05
C ASP A 9 -15.28 -2.88 -14.11
N GLY A 10 -14.96 -2.40 -15.32
CA GLY A 10 -14.13 -1.20 -15.52
C GLY A 10 -12.63 -1.44 -15.55
N VAL A 11 -12.18 -2.70 -15.36
CA VAL A 11 -10.75 -3.06 -15.28
C VAL A 11 -10.41 -4.13 -16.33
N LEU A 12 -9.16 -4.10 -16.82
CA LEU A 12 -8.63 -5.11 -17.75
C LEU A 12 -8.19 -6.36 -16.98
N HIS A 13 -8.85 -7.48 -17.24
CA HIS A 13 -8.51 -8.79 -16.66
C HIS A 13 -7.99 -9.73 -17.74
N GLN A 14 -7.06 -10.63 -17.41
CA GLN A 14 -6.65 -11.70 -18.33
C GLN A 14 -7.82 -12.67 -18.51
N SER A 15 -8.30 -12.84 -19.76
CA SER A 15 -9.50 -13.66 -20.01
C SER A 15 -9.16 -15.15 -19.95
N PRO A 16 -9.86 -15.96 -19.13
CA PRO A 16 -9.56 -17.37 -19.00
C PRO A 16 -10.02 -18.19 -20.23
N GLU A 17 -11.11 -17.85 -20.90
CA GLU A 17 -11.68 -18.73 -21.94
C GLU A 17 -12.45 -18.00 -23.07
N GLY A 18 -11.95 -18.13 -24.30
CA GLY A 18 -12.74 -18.16 -25.54
C GLY A 18 -13.32 -16.86 -26.10
N VAL A 19 -13.56 -15.83 -25.28
CA VAL A 19 -14.03 -14.52 -25.75
C VAL A 19 -12.92 -13.51 -25.49
N CYS A 20 -12.00 -13.44 -26.47
CA CYS A 20 -10.86 -12.53 -26.45
C CYS A 20 -11.12 -11.41 -27.44
N GLU A 21 -11.23 -10.19 -26.94
CA GLU A 21 -11.09 -9.02 -27.78
C GLU A 21 -9.60 -8.64 -27.82
N TYR A 22 -9.00 -8.71 -29.00
CA TYR A 22 -7.62 -8.30 -29.18
C TYR A 22 -7.58 -6.77 -29.21
N ILE A 23 -7.07 -6.17 -28.14
CA ILE A 23 -6.87 -4.73 -28.09
C ILE A 23 -5.46 -4.43 -28.60
N LEU A 24 -5.39 -3.75 -29.73
CA LEU A 24 -4.15 -3.18 -30.26
C LEU A 24 -3.81 -1.95 -29.42
N LEU A 25 -2.80 -2.11 -28.56
CA LEU A 25 -2.26 -1.01 -27.77
C LEU A 25 -1.07 -0.40 -28.50
N SER A 26 -0.97 0.93 -28.47
CA SER A 26 0.25 1.62 -28.88
C SER A 26 1.40 1.30 -27.91
N GLN A 27 2.65 1.49 -28.36
CA GLN A 27 3.82 1.26 -27.50
C GLN A 27 3.72 2.07 -26.20
N GLU A 28 3.24 3.31 -26.28
CA GLU A 28 3.02 4.18 -25.13
C GLU A 28 1.98 3.62 -24.14
N GLN A 29 0.86 3.08 -24.65
CA GLN A 29 -0.18 2.48 -23.82
C GLN A 29 0.30 1.21 -23.11
N VAL A 30 1.13 0.39 -23.76
CA VAL A 30 1.78 -0.76 -23.12
C VAL A 30 2.74 -0.31 -22.04
N THR A 31 3.57 0.70 -22.31
CA THR A 31 4.50 1.26 -21.31
C THR A 31 3.75 1.84 -20.11
N GLN A 32 2.63 2.50 -20.32
CA GLN A 32 1.76 2.98 -19.23
C GLN A 32 1.14 1.81 -18.46
N LEU A 33 0.64 0.77 -19.12
CA LEU A 33 0.03 -0.37 -18.43
C LEU A 33 1.06 -1.15 -17.58
N VAL A 34 2.29 -1.30 -18.09
CA VAL A 34 3.39 -1.97 -17.37
C VAL A 34 3.91 -1.09 -16.23
N ASN A 35 4.04 0.22 -16.45
CA ASN A 35 4.59 1.14 -15.45
C ASN A 35 3.54 1.61 -14.42
N ALA A 36 2.24 1.56 -14.73
CA ALA A 36 1.15 1.93 -13.83
C ALA A 36 0.76 0.82 -12.83
N GLN A 37 1.43 -0.35 -12.84
CA GLN A 37 1.19 -1.37 -11.82
C GLN A 37 1.53 -0.91 -10.40
N PHE A 38 2.31 0.17 -10.23
CA PHE A 38 2.44 0.88 -8.96
C PHE A 38 2.54 2.38 -9.22
N ASP A 39 1.41 3.02 -9.45
CA ASP A 39 1.32 4.47 -9.28
C ASP A 39 1.44 4.78 -7.78
N TRP A 40 2.65 5.10 -7.33
CA TRP A 40 2.93 5.49 -5.95
C TRP A 40 2.14 6.72 -5.50
N SER A 41 1.52 7.46 -6.43
CA SER A 41 0.58 8.53 -6.07
C SER A 41 -0.77 8.02 -5.55
N LEU A 42 -1.14 6.76 -5.83
CA LEU A 42 -2.34 6.11 -5.29
C LEU A 42 -2.12 5.55 -3.87
N LEU A 43 -0.86 5.38 -3.44
CA LEU A 43 -0.52 5.33 -2.02
C LEU A 43 -0.48 6.77 -1.50
N GLU A 44 -1.65 7.40 -1.43
CA GLU A 44 -1.78 8.71 -0.81
C GLU A 44 -1.40 8.57 0.66
N PHE A 45 -0.19 9.03 0.98
CA PHE A 45 0.37 8.93 2.31
C PHE A 45 -0.38 9.91 3.21
N ASP A 46 -1.32 9.39 3.99
CA ASP A 46 -2.08 10.17 4.96
C ASP A 46 -1.12 10.70 6.04
N GLN A 47 -0.76 11.98 5.88
CA GLN A 47 0.18 12.67 6.76
C GLN A 47 -0.37 12.77 8.20
N ASP A 48 -1.69 12.90 8.35
CA ASP A 48 -2.34 12.98 9.66
C ASP A 48 -2.27 11.62 10.36
N LEU A 49 -2.52 10.53 9.63
CA LEU A 49 -2.37 9.17 10.13
C LEU A 49 -0.92 8.87 10.54
N TYR A 50 0.05 9.26 9.71
CA TYR A 50 1.47 9.10 10.04
C TYR A 50 1.85 9.88 11.31
N GLN A 51 1.45 11.15 11.38
CA GLN A 51 1.71 12.00 12.54
C GLN A 51 1.06 11.45 13.80
N PHE A 52 -0.16 10.91 13.69
CA PHE A 52 -0.85 10.26 14.79
C PHE A 52 -0.08 9.03 15.29
N ILE A 53 0.29 8.11 14.38
CA ILE A 53 1.02 6.88 14.74
C ILE A 53 2.36 7.21 15.40
N VAL A 54 3.12 8.15 14.83
CA VAL A 54 4.42 8.56 15.39
C VAL A 54 4.25 9.18 16.78
N THR A 55 3.25 10.03 16.96
CA THR A 55 2.96 10.66 18.26
C THR A 55 2.57 9.62 19.31
N GLN A 56 1.66 8.71 18.97
CA GLN A 56 1.24 7.65 19.87
C GLN A 56 2.40 6.71 20.24
N SER A 57 3.26 6.39 19.27
CA SER A 57 4.47 5.58 19.49
C SER A 57 5.44 6.27 20.46
N LEU A 58 5.62 7.58 20.33
CA LEU A 58 6.47 8.35 21.23
C LEU A 58 5.91 8.40 22.65
N VAL A 59 4.61 8.65 22.79
CA VAL A 59 3.95 8.72 24.11
C VAL A 59 4.01 7.37 24.82
N THR A 60 3.71 6.27 24.12
CA THR A 60 3.80 4.92 24.68
C THR A 60 5.23 4.55 25.05
N PHE A 61 6.22 4.92 24.23
CA PHE A 61 7.63 4.70 24.54
C PHE A 61 8.05 5.44 25.82
N ILE A 62 7.77 6.74 25.91
CA ILE A 62 8.12 7.56 27.08
C ILE A 62 7.37 7.05 28.33
N GLY A 63 6.06 6.82 28.19
CA GLY A 63 5.21 6.33 29.28
C GLY A 63 5.70 4.99 29.82
N GLY A 64 5.97 4.03 28.92
CA GLY A 64 6.53 2.72 29.28
C GLY A 64 7.91 2.83 29.93
N HIS A 65 8.77 3.72 29.43
CA HIS A 65 10.10 3.95 30.01
C HIS A 65 10.01 4.49 31.45
N VAL A 66 9.15 5.48 31.69
CA VAL A 66 8.96 6.07 33.01
C VAL A 66 8.32 5.07 33.98
N LEU A 67 7.26 4.37 33.55
CA LEU A 67 6.62 3.31 34.34
C LEU A 67 7.62 2.20 34.71
N GLY A 68 8.45 1.78 33.76
CA GLY A 68 9.52 0.80 34.02
C GLY A 68 10.51 1.28 35.08
N ARG A 69 10.86 2.57 35.08
CA ARG A 69 11.71 3.16 36.13
C ARG A 69 11.04 3.19 37.49
N ILE A 70 9.75 3.52 37.55
CA ILE A 70 8.97 3.53 38.79
C ILE A 70 8.89 2.11 39.38
N LEU A 71 8.49 1.13 38.57
CA LEU A 71 8.41 -0.28 39.00
C LEU A 71 9.77 -0.80 39.49
N LYS A 72 10.87 -0.45 38.80
CA LYS A 72 12.22 -0.81 39.21
C LYS A 72 12.63 -0.17 40.55
N TYR A 73 12.15 1.03 40.85
CA TYR A 73 12.40 1.68 42.13
C TYR A 73 11.64 0.98 43.27
N PHE A 74 10.37 0.63 43.05
CA PHE A 74 9.56 -0.08 44.05
C PHE A 74 10.01 -1.52 44.28
N GLY A 75 10.44 -2.24 43.25
CA GLY A 75 10.97 -3.61 43.38
C GLY A 75 12.38 -3.71 43.98
N LYS A 76 13.02 -2.60 44.32
CA LYS A 76 14.32 -2.55 45.01
C LYS A 76 14.20 -2.34 46.53
N ARG A 77 13.01 -2.06 47.05
CA ARG A 77 12.70 -2.15 48.48
C ARG A 77 12.25 -3.57 48.81
#